data_AF-A0A9D2NCS4-F1
#
_entry.id   AF-A0A9D2NCS4-F1
#
_cell.length_a   1.000
_cell.length_b   1.000
_cell.length_c   1.000
_cell.angle_alpha   90.00
_cell.angle_beta   90.00
_cell.angle_gamma   90.00
#
_symmetry.space_group_name_H-M   'P 1'
#
loop_
_entity.id
_entity.type
_entity.pdbx_description
1 polymer ?
#
loop_
_entity_poly.entity_id
_entity_poly.type
_entity_poly.pdbx_seq_one_letter_code
_entity_poly.pdbx_strand_id
1 'polypeptide(L)'
;MSTEGKVSSGQKEKLQTLLQAAASASDMDQGRQETSGFLYQEFSLETQRGRNFYAELEDSVLLELLRERARELDHSPSQKEVFWVLREYIRKRFRRWPYALEAAGLKRSSGSGGRSWSEMEEEKKRYRVLMGMLRQKAKELCRIPHPSDVPELCAELKKYEKDWSVIVQAAGLDAEFFGKNAVYLVENLDETSERYLREIRRKAEETGRPPRKSEVPREVQETLIASCKSWRNALYQVGLEPVARIRPFSSTHIDYRQVSGSRNHSQALYDCCYLLVNPDETTVRDLQKLQEIRETLGRDPEKKEVPKELWKRLQKVCGSWTNVLYQLKHRPG
;
A
#
# COMPACT_ATOMS: atom_id res chain seq x y z
N MET A 1 -22.31 -6.16 -3.33
CA MET A 1 -23.21 -6.92 -2.46
C MET A 1 -23.65 -5.99 -1.35
N SER A 2 -24.92 -5.60 -1.39
CA SER A 2 -25.54 -4.59 -0.56
C SER A 2 -25.63 -5.05 0.90
N THR A 3 -25.15 -4.23 1.83
CA THR A 3 -25.39 -4.39 3.26
C THR A 3 -26.77 -3.83 3.59
N GLU A 4 -27.81 -4.58 3.30
CA GLU A 4 -29.14 -4.33 3.84
C GLU A 4 -29.25 -5.00 5.22
N GLY A 5 -28.88 -4.26 6.26
CA GLY A 5 -29.32 -4.59 7.61
C GLY A 5 -30.85 -4.50 7.69
N LYS A 6 -31.48 -5.44 8.41
CA LYS A 6 -32.94 -5.51 8.63
C LYS A 6 -33.44 -4.31 9.43
N VAL A 7 -33.63 -3.18 8.75
CA VAL A 7 -34.36 -2.01 9.27
C VAL A 7 -35.85 -2.23 8.96
N SER A 8 -36.72 -2.19 9.96
CA SER A 8 -38.18 -2.34 9.75
C SER A 8 -38.71 -1.25 8.82
N SER A 9 -39.71 -1.55 7.98
CA SER A 9 -40.24 -0.59 6.98
C SER A 9 -40.60 0.77 7.60
N GLY A 10 -41.21 0.76 8.78
CA GLY A 10 -41.58 1.98 9.50
C GLY A 10 -40.38 2.77 10.04
N GLN A 11 -39.25 2.12 10.32
CA GLN A 11 -38.03 2.81 10.75
C GLN A 11 -37.34 3.51 9.58
N LYS A 12 -37.32 2.89 8.38
CA LYS A 12 -36.81 3.53 7.16
C LYS A 12 -37.62 4.78 6.82
N GLU A 13 -38.94 4.71 6.90
CA GLU A 13 -39.85 5.85 6.66
C GLU A 13 -39.64 6.99 7.66
N LYS A 14 -39.48 6.67 8.95
CA LYS A 14 -39.18 7.67 9.99
C LYS A 14 -37.82 8.34 9.78
N LEU A 15 -36.78 7.56 9.44
CA LEU A 15 -35.47 8.11 9.11
C LEU A 15 -35.55 9.03 7.89
N GLN A 16 -36.22 8.60 6.82
CA GLN A 16 -36.40 9.42 5.62
C GLN A 16 -37.13 10.73 5.92
N THR A 17 -38.16 10.69 6.77
CA THR A 17 -38.88 11.89 7.23
C THR A 17 -37.96 12.85 7.98
N LEU A 18 -37.12 12.33 8.88
CA LEU A 18 -36.13 13.14 9.59
C LEU A 18 -35.10 13.76 8.63
N LEU A 19 -34.62 13.01 7.65
CA LEU A 19 -33.67 13.51 6.65
C LEU A 19 -34.29 14.58 5.74
N GLN A 20 -35.54 14.39 5.33
CA GLN A 20 -36.27 15.40 4.55
C GLN A 20 -36.51 16.68 5.34
N ALA A 21 -36.83 16.56 6.64
CA ALA A 21 -36.93 17.71 7.53
C ALA A 21 -35.58 18.42 7.68
N ALA A 22 -34.48 17.68 7.85
CA ALA A 22 -33.14 18.25 7.94
C ALA A 22 -32.72 18.96 6.64
N ALA A 23 -33.03 18.39 5.48
CA ALA A 23 -32.69 18.96 4.18
C ALA A 23 -33.52 20.22 3.83
N SER A 24 -34.76 20.29 4.32
CA SER A 24 -35.67 21.42 4.07
C SER A 24 -35.58 22.53 5.12
N ALA A 25 -34.80 22.32 6.19
CA ALA A 25 -34.72 23.26 7.30
C ALA A 25 -33.93 24.52 6.91
N SER A 26 -34.51 25.69 7.18
CA SER A 26 -33.81 26.99 7.03
C SER A 26 -32.85 27.27 8.19
N ASP A 27 -33.07 26.62 9.33
CA ASP A 27 -32.23 26.67 10.53
C ASP A 27 -31.97 25.24 11.04
N MET A 28 -30.71 24.92 11.36
CA MET A 28 -30.34 23.60 11.90
C MET A 28 -30.90 23.34 13.30
N ASP A 29 -31.43 24.35 13.99
CA ASP A 29 -32.18 24.25 15.24
C ASP A 29 -33.73 24.34 15.04
N GLN A 30 -34.23 24.28 13.81
CA GLN A 30 -35.67 24.36 13.51
C GLN A 30 -36.48 23.27 14.23
N GLY A 31 -37.55 23.71 14.91
CA GLY A 31 -38.45 22.83 15.67
C GLY A 31 -37.91 22.36 17.03
N ARG A 32 -36.71 22.77 17.43
CA ARG A 32 -36.11 22.33 18.71
C ARG A 32 -36.80 22.89 19.94
N GLN A 33 -37.32 24.12 19.87
CA GLN A 33 -38.03 24.78 20.97
C GLN A 33 -39.54 24.47 20.98
N GLU A 34 -40.07 23.89 19.89
CA GLU A 34 -41.48 23.55 19.76
C GLU A 34 -41.72 22.16 20.36
N THR A 35 -41.83 22.11 21.70
CA THR A 35 -41.92 20.83 22.42
C THR A 35 -43.17 20.02 22.07
N SER A 36 -44.25 20.66 21.62
CA SER A 36 -45.46 20.01 21.09
C SER A 36 -45.35 19.60 19.61
N GLY A 37 -44.31 20.03 18.91
CA GLY A 37 -44.13 19.81 17.47
C GLY A 37 -43.76 18.37 17.14
N PHE A 38 -44.08 17.95 15.91
CA PHE A 38 -43.86 16.59 15.43
C PHE A 38 -42.40 16.13 15.58
N LEU A 39 -41.45 16.97 15.16
CA LEU A 39 -40.03 16.64 15.20
C LEU A 39 -39.53 16.40 16.63
N TYR A 40 -39.97 17.24 17.57
CA TYR A 40 -39.61 17.09 18.97
C TYR A 40 -40.26 15.85 19.58
N GLN A 41 -41.55 15.63 19.34
CA GLN A 41 -42.27 14.48 19.90
C GLN A 41 -41.76 13.13 19.38
N GLU A 42 -41.46 13.02 18.09
CA GLU A 42 -41.04 11.76 17.48
C GLU A 42 -39.54 11.47 17.60
N PHE A 43 -38.68 12.51 17.63
CA PHE A 43 -37.23 12.32 17.52
C PHE A 43 -36.40 12.92 18.67
N SER A 44 -36.98 13.70 19.59
CA SER A 44 -36.20 14.20 20.73
C SER A 44 -35.80 13.08 21.69
N LEU A 45 -34.56 13.12 22.20
CA LEU A 45 -34.12 12.21 23.26
C LEU A 45 -34.83 12.44 24.61
N GLU A 46 -35.56 13.55 24.74
CA GLU A 46 -36.36 13.88 25.92
C GLU A 46 -37.68 13.08 25.95
N THR A 47 -38.20 12.66 24.79
CA THR A 47 -39.42 11.85 24.70
C THR A 47 -39.12 10.35 24.65
N GLN A 48 -40.09 9.52 25.05
CA GLN A 48 -39.94 8.08 24.97
C GLN A 48 -39.87 7.58 23.52
N ARG A 49 -40.62 8.20 22.61
CA ARG A 49 -40.64 7.84 21.19
C ARG A 49 -39.29 8.09 20.52
N GLY A 50 -38.69 9.27 20.76
CA GLY A 50 -37.37 9.59 20.20
C GLY A 50 -36.25 8.73 20.81
N ARG A 51 -36.32 8.39 22.10
CA ARG A 51 -35.38 7.42 22.69
C ARG A 51 -35.45 6.04 22.04
N ASN A 52 -36.65 5.54 21.76
CA ASN A 52 -36.83 4.25 21.10
C ASN A 52 -36.26 4.30 19.68
N PHE A 53 -36.60 5.32 18.89
CA PHE A 53 -36.06 5.50 17.54
C PHE A 53 -34.52 5.61 17.55
N TYR A 54 -33.94 6.38 18.46
CA TYR A 54 -32.48 6.50 18.62
C TYR A 54 -31.81 5.16 18.94
N ALA A 55 -32.42 4.33 19.79
CA ALA A 55 -31.87 3.04 20.19
C ALA A 55 -31.80 2.04 19.02
N GLU A 56 -32.69 2.19 18.04
CA GLU A 56 -32.74 1.35 16.84
C GLU A 56 -31.74 1.78 15.75
N LEU A 57 -31.10 2.95 15.88
CA LEU A 57 -30.10 3.42 14.92
C LEU A 57 -28.72 2.82 15.19
N GLU A 58 -28.14 2.23 14.14
CA GLU A 58 -26.75 1.79 14.11
C GLU A 58 -25.78 2.97 14.02
N ASP A 59 -24.58 2.77 14.56
CA ASP A 59 -23.49 3.74 14.47
C ASP A 59 -23.12 4.05 13.02
N SER A 60 -23.15 3.04 12.15
CA SER A 60 -22.86 3.15 10.71
C SER A 60 -23.73 4.20 10.00
N VAL A 61 -25.02 4.26 10.34
CA VAL A 61 -25.99 5.20 9.77
C VAL A 61 -25.65 6.63 10.19
N LEU A 62 -25.41 6.87 11.48
CA LEU A 62 -25.05 8.21 11.98
C LEU A 62 -23.72 8.71 11.39
N LEU A 63 -22.75 7.81 11.19
CA LEU A 63 -21.47 8.15 10.58
C LEU A 63 -21.59 8.44 9.08
N GLU A 64 -22.43 7.72 8.34
CA GLU A 64 -22.65 8.01 6.91
C GLU A 64 -23.37 9.34 6.71
N LEU A 65 -24.39 9.65 7.52
CA LEU A 65 -25.05 10.96 7.49
C LEU A 65 -24.06 12.11 7.76
N LEU A 66 -23.10 11.89 8.65
CA LEU A 66 -22.05 12.86 8.93
C LEU A 66 -21.09 13.02 7.74
N ARG A 67 -20.78 11.95 6.99
CA ARG A 67 -19.99 12.01 5.75
C ARG A 67 -20.74 12.69 4.62
N GLU A 68 -22.03 12.40 4.43
CA GLU A 68 -22.88 13.06 3.44
C GLU A 68 -22.93 14.56 3.69
N ARG A 69 -23.18 14.96 4.95
CA ARG A 69 -23.17 16.38 5.30
C ARG A 69 -21.80 17.04 5.08
N ALA A 70 -20.71 16.32 5.34
CA ALA A 70 -19.37 16.82 5.05
C ALA A 70 -19.12 16.99 3.54
N ARG A 71 -19.66 16.12 2.69
CA ARG A 71 -19.58 16.24 1.23
C ARG A 71 -20.38 17.45 0.74
N GLU A 72 -21.57 17.69 1.29
CA GLU A 72 -22.41 18.86 0.95
C GLU A 72 -21.74 20.18 1.30
N LEU A 73 -21.13 20.26 2.49
CA LEU A 73 -20.46 21.46 2.97
C LEU A 73 -19.04 21.62 2.42
N ASP A 74 -18.52 20.59 1.77
CA ASP A 74 -17.12 20.45 1.36
C ASP A 74 -16.11 20.62 2.51
N HIS A 75 -16.51 20.42 3.76
CA HIS A 75 -15.61 20.40 4.92
C HIS A 75 -16.17 19.54 6.06
N SER A 76 -15.35 19.24 7.07
CA SER A 76 -15.84 18.52 8.25
C SER A 76 -16.87 19.38 8.99
N PRO A 77 -18.11 18.93 9.18
CA PRO A 77 -19.16 19.76 9.75
C PRO A 77 -18.84 20.09 11.20
N SER A 78 -19.05 21.34 11.57
CA SER A 78 -19.21 21.75 12.96
C SER A 78 -20.57 21.28 13.48
N GLN A 79 -20.70 21.29 14.81
CA GLN A 79 -21.95 20.89 15.44
C GLN A 79 -23.14 21.70 14.91
N LYS A 80 -23.01 23.02 14.75
CA LYS A 80 -24.12 23.88 14.32
C LYS A 80 -24.54 23.67 12.87
N GLU A 81 -23.71 23.02 12.05
CA GLU A 81 -24.00 22.75 10.64
C GLU A 81 -24.71 21.40 10.42
N VAL A 82 -24.98 20.68 11.52
CA VAL A 82 -25.76 19.43 11.53
C VAL A 82 -27.07 19.68 12.26
N PHE A 83 -28.17 19.20 11.67
CA PHE A 83 -29.51 19.29 12.21
C PHE A 83 -29.58 18.78 13.66
N TRP A 84 -30.31 19.49 14.51
CA TRP A 84 -30.20 19.35 15.97
C TRP A 84 -30.46 17.93 16.48
N VAL A 85 -31.43 17.22 15.90
CA VAL A 85 -31.74 15.81 16.25
C VAL A 85 -30.52 14.91 16.00
N LEU A 86 -29.97 14.97 14.78
CA LEU A 86 -28.81 14.15 14.39
C LEU A 86 -27.57 14.53 15.21
N ARG A 87 -27.37 15.82 15.46
CA ARG A 87 -26.30 16.33 16.32
C ARG A 87 -26.38 15.76 17.73
N GLU A 88 -27.56 15.72 18.34
CA GLU A 88 -27.75 15.16 19.67
C GLU A 88 -27.48 13.66 19.71
N TYR A 89 -27.92 12.92 18.69
CA TYR A 89 -27.66 11.49 18.56
C TYR A 89 -26.17 11.19 18.46
N ILE A 90 -25.45 11.92 17.60
CA ILE A 90 -24.00 11.79 17.40
C ILE A 90 -23.26 12.12 18.70
N ARG A 91 -23.63 13.22 19.38
CA ARG A 91 -23.03 13.58 20.68
C ARG A 91 -23.26 12.51 21.73
N LYS A 92 -24.46 11.93 21.82
CA LYS A 92 -24.78 10.88 22.78
C LYS A 92 -24.01 9.59 22.50
N ARG A 93 -23.85 9.21 21.22
CA ARG A 93 -23.20 7.95 20.82
C ARG A 93 -21.67 8.02 20.92
N PHE A 94 -21.06 9.08 20.38
CA PHE A 94 -19.60 9.20 20.24
C PHE A 94 -18.96 10.10 21.30
N ARG A 95 -19.76 10.66 22.22
CA ARG A 95 -19.39 11.53 23.35
C ARG A 95 -18.81 12.89 22.95
N ARG A 96 -17.74 12.89 22.16
CA ARG A 96 -17.03 14.08 21.69
C ARG A 96 -17.16 14.21 20.17
N TRP A 97 -17.45 15.41 19.70
CA TRP A 97 -17.60 15.68 18.27
C TRP A 97 -16.36 15.29 17.43
N PRO A 98 -15.12 15.59 17.87
CA PRO A 98 -13.92 15.11 17.17
C PRO A 98 -13.84 13.58 17.03
N TYR A 99 -14.37 12.81 17.99
CA TYR A 99 -14.37 11.35 17.92
C TYR A 99 -15.42 10.83 16.94
N ALA A 100 -16.56 11.50 16.83
CA ALA A 100 -17.54 11.21 15.79
C ALA A 100 -16.95 11.47 14.39
N LEU A 101 -16.28 12.62 14.21
CA LEU A 101 -15.61 12.95 12.96
C LEU A 101 -14.54 11.91 12.61
N GLU A 102 -13.69 11.55 13.56
CA GLU A 102 -12.65 10.54 13.36
C GLU A 102 -13.24 9.15 13.03
N ALA A 103 -14.29 8.72 13.73
CA ALA A 103 -15.00 7.47 13.44
C ALA A 103 -15.65 7.49 12.05
N ALA A 104 -16.06 8.67 11.57
CA ALA A 104 -16.55 8.87 10.20
C ALA A 104 -15.43 8.95 9.16
N GLY A 105 -14.15 8.90 9.55
CA GLY A 105 -13.01 9.10 8.65
C GLY A 105 -12.80 10.57 8.25
N LEU A 106 -13.38 11.50 9.00
CA LEU A 106 -13.26 12.95 8.83
C LEU A 106 -12.17 13.51 9.76
N LYS A 107 -11.69 14.72 9.45
CA LYS A 107 -10.69 15.38 10.30
C LYS A 107 -11.34 15.82 11.62
N ARG A 108 -10.57 15.72 12.71
CA ARG A 108 -10.99 16.18 14.04
C ARG A 108 -11.28 17.69 14.11
N SER A 109 -10.70 18.48 13.20
CA SER A 109 -10.96 19.92 13.05
C SER A 109 -12.25 20.14 12.28
N SER A 110 -13.27 20.70 12.94
CA SER A 110 -14.54 21.07 12.33
C SER A 110 -14.52 22.49 11.75
N GLY A 111 -15.35 22.74 10.74
CA GLY A 111 -15.53 24.05 10.09
C GLY A 111 -14.63 24.26 8.87
N SER A 112 -14.72 25.46 8.28
CA SER A 112 -14.11 25.82 6.98
C SER A 112 -12.60 26.11 7.00
N GLY A 113 -11.93 25.96 8.16
CA GLY A 113 -10.52 26.35 8.33
C GLY A 113 -9.47 25.31 7.89
N GLY A 114 -9.86 24.24 7.19
CA GLY A 114 -8.96 23.18 6.73
C GLY A 114 -9.24 22.76 5.29
N ARG A 115 -8.35 21.93 4.71
CA ARG A 115 -8.53 21.40 3.34
C ARG A 115 -9.90 20.74 3.18
N SER A 116 -10.57 21.09 2.09
CA SER A 116 -11.90 20.64 1.74
C SER A 116 -11.94 19.12 1.46
N TRP A 117 -13.13 18.51 1.48
CA TRP A 117 -13.26 17.09 1.16
C TRP A 117 -12.89 16.83 -0.32
N SER A 118 -13.35 17.69 -1.21
CA SER A 118 -13.04 17.68 -2.63
C SER A 118 -11.53 17.80 -2.86
N GLU A 119 -10.85 18.74 -2.19
CA GLU A 119 -9.40 18.90 -2.28
C GLU A 119 -8.64 17.63 -1.86
N MET A 120 -9.06 16.97 -0.79
CA MET A 120 -8.43 15.72 -0.34
C MET A 120 -8.67 14.56 -1.31
N GLU A 121 -9.87 14.45 -1.88
CA GLU A 121 -10.16 13.39 -2.84
C GLU A 121 -9.44 13.64 -4.18
N GLU A 122 -9.31 14.89 -4.61
CA GLU A 122 -8.52 15.28 -5.77
C GLU A 122 -7.02 15.00 -5.55
N GLU A 123 -6.49 15.31 -4.37
CA GLU A 123 -5.11 14.99 -3.98
C GLU A 123 -4.86 13.47 -4.00
N LYS A 124 -5.80 12.66 -3.48
CA LYS A 124 -5.73 11.19 -3.56
C LYS A 124 -5.80 10.69 -5.00
N LYS A 125 -6.72 11.21 -5.82
CA LYS A 125 -6.84 10.85 -7.24
C LYS A 125 -5.54 11.18 -7.99
N ARG A 126 -4.99 12.37 -7.76
CA ARG A 126 -3.71 12.80 -8.33
C ARG A 126 -2.59 11.86 -7.92
N TYR A 127 -2.48 11.51 -6.64
CA TYR A 127 -1.47 10.56 -6.18
C TYR A 127 -1.59 9.19 -6.87
N ARG A 128 -2.82 8.66 -7.03
CA ARG A 128 -3.05 7.41 -7.78
C ARG A 128 -2.59 7.50 -9.23
N VAL A 129 -2.84 8.63 -9.91
CA VAL A 129 -2.38 8.87 -11.29
C VAL A 129 -0.86 8.87 -11.35
N LEU A 130 -0.18 9.57 -10.44
CA LEU A 130 1.29 9.60 -10.38
C LEU A 130 1.89 8.21 -10.15
N MET A 131 1.30 7.39 -9.26
CA MET A 131 1.70 5.99 -9.09
C MET A 131 1.50 5.16 -10.36
N GLY A 132 0.43 5.42 -11.11
CA GLY A 132 0.18 4.79 -12.41
C GLY A 132 1.26 5.13 -13.45
N MET A 133 1.64 6.40 -13.55
CA MET A 133 2.73 6.85 -14.42
C MET A 133 4.07 6.21 -14.04
N LEU A 134 4.36 6.11 -12.74
CA LEU A 134 5.58 5.45 -12.27
C LEU A 134 5.63 3.98 -12.67
N ARG A 135 4.51 3.24 -12.49
CA ARG A 135 4.38 1.85 -12.95
C ARG A 135 4.58 1.73 -14.44
N GLN A 136 3.96 2.60 -15.24
CA GLN A 136 4.12 2.59 -16.69
C GLN A 136 5.59 2.79 -17.09
N LYS A 137 6.29 3.74 -16.47
CA LYS A 137 7.71 3.94 -16.70
C LYS A 137 8.56 2.73 -16.30
N ALA A 138 8.22 2.07 -15.19
CA ALA A 138 8.91 0.86 -14.75
C ALA A 138 8.76 -0.29 -15.76
N LYS A 139 7.59 -0.44 -16.41
CA LYS A 139 7.39 -1.40 -17.50
C LYS A 139 8.25 -1.05 -18.71
N GLU A 140 8.25 0.21 -19.12
CA GLU A 140 9.05 0.69 -20.24
C GLU A 140 10.55 0.45 -20.03
N LEU A 141 11.07 0.71 -18.84
CA LEU A 141 12.49 0.55 -18.53
C LEU A 141 12.88 -0.90 -18.17
N CYS A 142 11.90 -1.78 -17.95
CA CYS A 142 12.09 -3.13 -17.41
C CYS A 142 12.86 -3.17 -16.08
N ARG A 143 12.89 -2.05 -15.34
CA ARG A 143 13.57 -1.89 -14.05
C ARG A 143 12.86 -0.83 -13.21
N ILE A 144 13.16 -0.77 -11.91
CA ILE A 144 12.67 0.31 -11.05
C ILE A 144 13.29 1.63 -11.57
N PRO A 145 12.48 2.65 -11.90
CA PRO A 145 13.00 3.95 -12.32
C PRO A 145 13.79 4.61 -11.19
N HIS A 146 14.96 5.17 -11.52
CA HIS A 146 15.67 6.12 -10.69
C HIS A 146 14.96 7.48 -10.78
N PRO A 147 15.01 8.34 -9.75
CA PRO A 147 14.45 9.70 -9.84
C PRO A 147 14.87 10.49 -11.09
N SER A 148 16.11 10.32 -11.54
CA SER A 148 16.64 10.95 -12.76
C SER A 148 16.02 10.42 -14.07
N ASP A 149 15.42 9.24 -14.06
CA ASP A 149 14.67 8.71 -15.22
C ASP A 149 13.29 9.39 -15.36
N VAL A 150 12.81 10.04 -14.30
CA VAL A 150 11.45 10.61 -14.18
C VAL A 150 11.44 11.95 -13.42
N PRO A 151 12.22 12.96 -13.85
CA PRO A 151 12.43 14.18 -13.07
C PRO A 151 11.14 14.97 -12.79
N GLU A 152 10.21 15.05 -13.75
CA GLU A 152 8.94 15.77 -13.58
C GLU A 152 8.01 15.04 -12.59
N LEU A 153 7.91 13.72 -12.72
CA LEU A 153 7.14 12.88 -11.80
C LEU A 153 7.73 12.93 -10.38
N CYS A 154 9.05 12.94 -10.28
CA CYS A 154 9.78 13.10 -9.02
C CYS A 154 9.45 14.45 -8.35
N ALA A 155 9.41 15.53 -9.13
CA ALA A 155 9.05 16.87 -8.65
C ALA A 155 7.60 16.95 -8.12
N GLU A 156 6.69 16.14 -8.65
CA GLU A 156 5.31 16.04 -8.17
C GLU A 156 5.18 15.14 -6.94
N LEU A 157 5.85 13.99 -6.94
CA LEU A 157 5.76 12.99 -5.87
C LEU A 157 6.37 13.48 -4.54
N LYS A 158 7.35 14.38 -4.59
CA LYS A 158 7.96 14.97 -3.38
C LYS A 158 6.99 15.73 -2.49
N LYS A 159 5.81 16.10 -3.00
CA LYS A 159 4.74 16.75 -2.24
C LYS A 159 4.06 15.79 -1.25
N TYR A 160 4.16 14.48 -1.51
CA TYR A 160 3.50 13.43 -0.76
C TYR A 160 4.49 12.66 0.11
N GLU A 161 5.64 12.28 -0.48
CA GLU A 161 6.61 11.40 0.16
C GLU A 161 8.04 11.92 -0.05
N LYS A 162 8.87 11.81 0.98
CA LYS A 162 10.26 12.32 0.96
C LYS A 162 11.27 11.29 0.44
N ASP A 163 10.94 10.01 0.59
CA ASP A 163 11.84 8.91 0.32
C ASP A 163 11.42 8.12 -0.91
N TRP A 164 12.33 7.95 -1.87
CA TRP A 164 12.02 7.21 -3.09
C TRP A 164 11.70 5.74 -2.82
N SER A 165 12.32 5.14 -1.80
CA SER A 165 12.04 3.75 -1.40
C SER A 165 10.57 3.54 -0.98
N VAL A 166 9.97 4.52 -0.31
CA VAL A 166 8.56 4.47 0.12
C VAL A 166 7.64 4.58 -1.09
N ILE A 167 7.95 5.47 -2.03
CA ILE A 167 7.24 5.61 -3.31
C ILE A 167 7.28 4.31 -4.13
N VAL A 168 8.45 3.68 -4.23
CA VAL A 168 8.62 2.40 -4.96
C VAL A 168 7.77 1.29 -4.33
N GLN A 169 7.72 1.23 -3.00
CA GLN A 169 6.86 0.29 -2.27
C GLN A 169 5.37 0.59 -2.47
N ALA A 170 4.96 1.86 -2.32
CA ALA A 170 3.57 2.30 -2.51
C ALA A 170 3.08 2.05 -3.96
N ALA A 171 3.98 2.15 -4.94
CA ALA A 171 3.67 1.85 -6.32
C ALA A 171 3.53 0.34 -6.62
N GLY A 172 3.96 -0.53 -5.71
CA GLY A 172 3.94 -1.99 -5.86
C GLY A 172 4.99 -2.50 -6.84
N LEU A 173 6.18 -1.87 -6.91
CA LEU A 173 7.24 -2.25 -7.84
C LEU A 173 8.15 -3.35 -7.28
N ASP A 174 7.59 -4.53 -7.05
CA ASP A 174 8.28 -5.73 -6.55
C ASP A 174 8.54 -6.77 -7.65
N ALA A 175 9.12 -7.92 -7.27
CA ALA A 175 9.45 -8.98 -8.21
C ALA A 175 8.22 -9.51 -8.97
N GLU A 176 7.06 -9.62 -8.30
CA GLU A 176 5.82 -10.07 -8.91
C GLU A 176 5.33 -9.10 -9.99
N PHE A 177 5.39 -7.80 -9.70
CA PHE A 177 5.07 -6.77 -10.70
C PHE A 177 5.92 -6.94 -11.95
N PHE A 178 7.25 -7.06 -11.83
CA PHE A 178 8.13 -7.15 -12.98
C PHE A 178 7.94 -8.46 -13.77
N GLY A 179 7.81 -9.59 -13.07
CA GLY A 179 7.56 -10.90 -13.69
C GLY A 179 6.28 -10.93 -14.53
N LYS A 180 5.23 -10.22 -14.09
CA LYS A 180 3.94 -10.16 -14.81
C LYS A 180 3.86 -9.08 -15.88
N ASN A 181 4.64 -8.00 -15.78
CA ASN A 181 4.34 -6.77 -16.53
C ASN A 181 5.49 -6.18 -17.34
N ALA A 182 6.73 -6.62 -17.14
CA ALA A 182 7.89 -5.87 -17.62
C ALA A 182 8.99 -6.71 -18.27
N VAL A 183 9.16 -7.97 -17.86
CA VAL A 183 10.13 -8.88 -18.48
C VAL A 183 9.48 -9.71 -19.59
N TYR A 184 10.27 -10.09 -20.60
CA TYR A 184 9.81 -10.83 -21.79
C TYR A 184 10.99 -11.57 -22.43
N LEU A 185 10.72 -12.68 -23.12
CA LEU A 185 11.73 -13.39 -23.89
C LEU A 185 12.02 -12.66 -25.21
N VAL A 186 13.29 -12.55 -25.58
CA VAL A 186 13.72 -11.99 -26.86
C VAL A 186 13.90 -13.14 -27.85
N GLU A 187 13.16 -13.12 -28.97
CA GLU A 187 13.14 -14.26 -29.90
C GLU A 187 14.39 -14.38 -30.78
N ASN A 188 14.99 -13.25 -31.18
CA ASN A 188 16.08 -13.22 -32.16
C ASN A 188 17.34 -12.58 -31.57
N LEU A 189 17.94 -13.24 -30.59
CA LEU A 189 19.23 -12.82 -30.04
C LEU A 189 20.35 -13.18 -31.01
N ASP A 190 21.32 -12.28 -31.18
CA ASP A 190 22.53 -12.57 -31.94
C ASP A 190 23.43 -13.55 -31.17
N GLU A 191 24.31 -14.24 -31.90
CA GLU A 191 25.21 -15.26 -31.35
C GLU A 191 26.09 -14.73 -30.20
N THR A 192 26.46 -13.44 -30.23
CA THR A 192 27.27 -12.83 -29.17
C THR A 192 26.44 -12.66 -27.90
N SER A 193 25.20 -12.16 -28.02
CA SER A 193 24.26 -12.08 -26.90
C SER A 193 23.98 -13.45 -26.29
N GLU A 194 23.76 -14.48 -27.10
CA GLU A 194 23.53 -15.85 -26.61
C GLU A 194 24.75 -16.43 -25.88
N ARG A 195 25.97 -16.19 -26.38
CA ARG A 195 27.20 -16.56 -25.70
C ARG A 195 27.30 -15.88 -24.34
N TYR A 196 27.05 -14.58 -24.28
CA TYR A 196 27.08 -13.81 -23.04
C TYR A 196 26.01 -14.25 -22.04
N LEU A 197 24.80 -14.59 -22.48
CA LEU A 197 23.78 -15.16 -21.60
C LEU A 197 24.21 -16.49 -20.99
N ARG A 198 24.87 -17.37 -21.77
CA ARG A 198 25.45 -18.61 -21.23
C ARG A 198 26.54 -18.35 -20.18
N GLU A 199 27.37 -17.34 -20.38
CA GLU A 199 28.37 -16.91 -19.38
C GLU A 199 27.71 -16.41 -18.09
N ILE A 200 26.62 -15.63 -18.20
CA ILE A 200 25.83 -15.18 -17.05
C ILE A 200 25.25 -16.36 -16.29
N ARG A 201 24.69 -17.36 -17.01
CA ARG A 201 24.14 -18.57 -16.39
C ARG A 201 25.22 -19.36 -15.66
N ARG A 202 26.37 -19.59 -16.30
CA ARG A 202 27.49 -20.31 -15.68
C ARG A 202 27.99 -19.59 -14.42
N LYS A 203 28.14 -18.27 -14.48
CA LYS A 203 28.54 -17.47 -13.31
C LYS A 203 27.52 -17.55 -12.18
N ALA A 204 26.23 -17.64 -12.50
CA ALA A 204 25.19 -17.79 -11.50
C ALA A 204 25.27 -19.14 -10.79
N GLU A 205 25.58 -20.21 -11.54
CA GLU A 205 25.79 -21.56 -11.01
C GLU A 205 27.07 -21.64 -10.15
N GLU A 206 28.17 -21.04 -10.61
CA GLU A 206 29.44 -20.96 -9.85
C GLU A 206 29.27 -20.23 -8.51
N THR A 207 28.44 -19.19 -8.47
CA THR A 207 28.25 -18.36 -7.27
C THR A 207 27.02 -18.76 -6.44
N GLY A 208 26.21 -19.71 -6.91
CA GLY A 208 24.96 -20.14 -6.29
C GLY A 208 23.87 -19.05 -6.26
N ARG A 209 24.03 -17.96 -7.03
CA ARG A 209 23.11 -16.82 -7.08
C ARG A 209 23.23 -16.04 -8.38
N PRO A 210 22.24 -15.23 -8.75
CA PRO A 210 22.35 -14.33 -9.89
C PRO A 210 23.54 -13.34 -9.73
N PRO A 211 24.33 -13.09 -10.78
CA PRO A 211 25.39 -12.10 -10.72
C PRO A 211 24.83 -10.68 -10.65
N ARG A 212 25.46 -9.83 -9.85
CA ARG A 212 25.20 -8.39 -9.88
C ARG A 212 25.78 -7.82 -11.18
N LYS A 213 25.14 -6.78 -11.72
CA LYS A 213 25.64 -6.08 -12.92
C LYS A 213 27.13 -5.69 -12.79
N SER A 214 27.54 -5.20 -11.62
CA SER A 214 28.93 -4.80 -11.34
C SER A 214 29.94 -5.95 -11.28
N GLU A 215 29.50 -7.21 -11.19
CA GLU A 215 30.36 -8.40 -11.17
C GLU A 215 30.67 -8.90 -12.58
N VAL A 216 30.11 -8.27 -13.61
CA VAL A 216 30.19 -8.71 -15.00
C VAL A 216 31.01 -7.68 -15.80
N PRO A 217 31.82 -8.08 -16.79
CA PRO A 217 32.56 -7.14 -17.62
C PRO A 217 31.65 -6.12 -18.30
N ARG A 218 32.14 -4.88 -18.46
CA ARG A 218 31.34 -3.76 -19.01
C ARG A 218 30.81 -4.04 -20.41
N GLU A 219 31.63 -4.64 -21.27
CA GLU A 219 31.24 -5.04 -22.62
C GLU A 219 30.01 -5.97 -22.61
N VAL A 220 30.07 -7.04 -21.79
CA VAL A 220 28.96 -7.97 -21.61
C VAL A 220 27.70 -7.26 -21.11
N GLN A 221 27.84 -6.33 -20.16
CA GLN A 221 26.70 -5.54 -19.67
C GLN A 221 26.06 -4.70 -20.78
N GLU A 222 26.88 -4.00 -21.58
CA GLU A 222 26.42 -3.09 -22.63
C GLU A 222 25.74 -3.86 -23.76
N THR A 223 26.34 -4.95 -24.23
CA THR A 223 25.73 -5.84 -25.24
C THR A 223 24.40 -6.40 -24.77
N LEU A 224 24.34 -6.98 -23.57
CA LEU A 224 23.10 -7.57 -23.06
C LEU A 224 22.02 -6.52 -22.78
N ILE A 225 22.38 -5.31 -22.35
CA ILE A 225 21.40 -4.23 -22.17
C ILE A 225 20.90 -3.72 -23.51
N ALA A 226 21.73 -3.64 -24.54
CA ALA A 226 21.31 -3.26 -25.87
C ALA A 226 20.31 -4.27 -26.45
N SER A 227 20.62 -5.57 -26.36
CA SER A 227 19.78 -6.64 -26.91
C SER A 227 18.53 -6.93 -26.07
N CYS A 228 18.65 -6.90 -24.74
CA CYS A 228 17.56 -7.26 -23.83
C CYS A 228 16.87 -6.06 -23.18
N LYS A 229 17.22 -4.82 -23.55
CA LYS A 229 16.72 -3.54 -23.01
C LYS A 229 17.13 -3.21 -21.57
N SER A 230 17.28 -4.20 -20.70
CA SER A 230 17.69 -4.00 -19.31
C SER A 230 18.45 -5.19 -18.75
N TRP A 231 19.23 -4.95 -17.69
CA TRP A 231 19.92 -6.02 -16.97
C TRP A 231 18.95 -7.06 -16.38
N ARG A 232 17.80 -6.61 -15.86
CA ARG A 232 16.78 -7.52 -15.33
C ARG A 232 16.25 -8.45 -16.42
N ASN A 233 15.92 -7.89 -17.59
CA ASN A 233 15.40 -8.69 -18.70
C ASN A 233 16.47 -9.62 -19.29
N ALA A 234 17.75 -9.23 -19.26
CA ALA A 234 18.86 -10.12 -19.60
C ALA A 234 18.94 -11.33 -18.66
N LEU A 235 18.82 -11.13 -17.34
CA LEU A 235 18.74 -12.22 -16.37
C LEU A 235 17.51 -13.11 -16.60
N TYR A 236 16.38 -12.50 -16.96
CA TYR A 236 15.15 -13.22 -17.26
C TYR A 236 15.30 -14.20 -18.44
N GLN A 237 16.10 -13.87 -19.46
CA GLN A 237 16.37 -14.77 -20.59
C GLN A 237 16.95 -16.13 -20.16
N VAL A 238 17.63 -16.17 -19.02
CA VAL A 238 18.28 -17.39 -18.47
C VAL A 238 17.60 -17.89 -17.19
N GLY A 239 16.34 -17.47 -16.97
CA GLY A 239 15.52 -17.90 -15.84
C GLY A 239 16.02 -17.38 -14.48
N LEU A 240 16.67 -16.21 -14.46
CA LEU A 240 17.19 -15.58 -13.25
C LEU A 240 16.47 -14.28 -12.92
N GLU A 241 16.35 -13.98 -11.62
CA GLU A 241 15.91 -12.68 -11.11
C GLU A 241 17.09 -11.87 -10.55
N PRO A 242 17.10 -10.53 -10.61
CA PRO A 242 18.18 -9.74 -10.03
C PRO A 242 18.29 -9.90 -8.52
N VAL A 243 19.53 -9.84 -8.01
CA VAL A 243 19.77 -9.61 -6.58
C VAL A 243 19.21 -8.25 -6.20
N ALA A 244 18.13 -8.25 -5.41
CA ALA A 244 17.41 -7.04 -5.03
C ALA A 244 17.74 -6.65 -3.59
N ARG A 245 17.90 -5.35 -3.31
CA ARG A 245 17.93 -4.88 -1.92
C ARG A 245 16.53 -5.00 -1.31
N ILE A 246 16.45 -5.33 -0.02
CA ILE A 246 15.18 -5.39 0.73
C ILE A 246 14.45 -4.04 0.64
N ARG A 247 15.19 -2.94 0.69
CA ARG A 247 14.70 -1.58 0.46
C ARG A 247 15.54 -0.91 -0.62
N PRO A 248 15.16 -1.04 -1.91
CA PRO A 248 15.82 -0.31 -2.99
C PRO A 248 15.72 1.19 -2.71
N PHE A 249 16.78 1.95 -3.02
CA PHE A 249 16.79 3.41 -2.87
C PHE A 249 16.55 3.92 -1.43
N SER A 250 16.87 3.12 -0.41
CA SER A 250 16.69 3.48 1.01
C SER A 250 17.46 4.72 1.46
N SER A 251 18.46 5.16 0.69
CA SER A 251 19.23 6.39 0.94
C SER A 251 18.91 7.50 -0.07
N THR A 252 17.99 7.27 -1.01
CA THR A 252 17.64 8.23 -2.05
C THR A 252 16.50 9.10 -1.56
N HIS A 253 16.87 10.27 -1.05
CA HIS A 253 15.93 11.31 -0.67
C HIS A 253 15.58 12.14 -1.91
N ILE A 254 14.30 12.43 -2.09
CA ILE A 254 13.82 13.27 -3.18
C ILE A 254 13.98 14.74 -2.82
N ASP A 255 14.03 15.05 -1.52
CA ASP A 255 14.33 16.38 -1.02
C ASP A 255 15.85 16.64 -1.08
N TYR A 256 16.23 17.62 -1.91
CA TYR A 256 17.60 18.06 -2.15
C TYR A 256 18.29 18.64 -0.91
N ARG A 257 17.54 18.94 0.17
CA ARG A 257 18.10 19.40 1.45
C ARG A 257 18.88 18.33 2.21
N GLN A 258 18.80 17.07 1.77
CA GLN A 258 19.67 15.99 2.23
C GLN A 258 20.41 15.41 1.04
N VAL A 259 21.38 16.15 0.50
CA VAL A 259 22.44 15.55 -0.32
C VAL A 259 23.24 14.64 0.62
N SER A 260 22.78 13.41 0.79
CA SER A 260 23.62 12.38 1.38
C SER A 260 24.81 12.23 0.45
N GLY A 261 25.99 12.66 0.89
CA GLY A 261 27.23 12.51 0.15
C GLY A 261 27.33 11.09 -0.40
N SER A 262 27.85 10.97 -1.63
CA SER A 262 28.01 9.72 -2.37
C SER A 262 28.48 8.59 -1.45
N ARG A 263 27.55 7.80 -0.93
CA ARG A 263 27.88 6.60 -0.19
C ARG A 263 28.21 5.55 -1.24
N ASN A 264 29.46 5.11 -1.25
CA ASN A 264 29.89 4.02 -2.10
C ASN A 264 28.90 2.86 -2.02
N HIS A 265 28.48 2.35 -3.18
CA HIS A 265 27.57 1.21 -3.22
C HIS A 265 28.23 0.02 -2.51
N SER A 266 27.72 -0.31 -1.31
CA SER A 266 28.20 -1.47 -0.57
C SER A 266 28.07 -2.73 -1.42
N GLN A 267 29.18 -3.44 -1.57
CA GLN A 267 29.25 -4.74 -2.22
C GLN A 267 28.69 -5.87 -1.34
N ALA A 268 28.40 -5.59 -0.06
CA ALA A 268 27.84 -6.58 0.85
C ALA A 268 26.43 -7.03 0.41
N LEU A 269 26.13 -8.32 0.65
CA LEU A 269 24.84 -8.97 0.35
C LEU A 269 23.87 -9.00 1.53
N TYR A 270 24.27 -8.45 2.68
CA TYR A 270 23.53 -8.57 3.95
C TYR A 270 22.06 -8.09 3.85
N ASP A 271 21.81 -7.03 3.08
CA ASP A 271 20.48 -6.44 2.89
C ASP A 271 19.84 -6.80 1.53
N CYS A 272 20.22 -7.94 0.95
CA CYS A 272 19.72 -8.38 -0.35
C CYS A 272 18.88 -9.66 -0.26
N CYS A 273 17.91 -9.77 -1.16
CA CYS A 273 17.11 -10.95 -1.44
C CYS A 273 17.38 -11.42 -2.87
N TYR A 274 17.48 -12.74 -3.05
CA TYR A 274 17.71 -13.41 -4.34
C TYR A 274 17.37 -14.88 -4.21
N LEU A 275 16.90 -15.52 -5.28
CA LEU A 275 16.71 -16.97 -5.29
C LEU A 275 18.05 -17.69 -5.47
N LEU A 276 18.27 -18.77 -4.71
CA LEU A 276 19.43 -19.63 -4.89
C LEU A 276 19.41 -20.29 -6.27
N VAL A 277 20.57 -20.35 -6.91
CA VAL A 277 20.76 -21.03 -8.19
C VAL A 277 21.38 -22.39 -7.92
N ASN A 278 20.67 -23.44 -8.34
CA ASN A 278 21.08 -24.84 -8.20
C ASN A 278 21.60 -25.22 -6.78
N PRO A 279 20.80 -25.01 -5.71
CA PRO A 279 21.22 -25.36 -4.36
C PRO A 279 21.38 -26.88 -4.20
N ASP A 280 22.37 -27.29 -3.41
CA ASP A 280 22.64 -28.70 -3.12
C ASP A 280 21.47 -29.39 -2.38
N GLU A 281 21.46 -30.72 -2.40
CA GLU A 281 20.41 -31.54 -1.78
C GLU A 281 20.24 -31.30 -0.27
N THR A 282 21.31 -30.92 0.44
CA THR A 282 21.23 -30.60 1.87
C THR A 282 20.52 -29.28 2.08
N THR A 283 20.86 -28.26 1.29
CA THR A 283 20.19 -26.97 1.29
C THR A 283 18.71 -27.10 0.93
N VAL A 284 18.36 -27.94 -0.05
CA VAL A 284 16.96 -28.23 -0.40
C VAL A 284 16.20 -28.87 0.77
N ARG A 285 16.77 -29.92 1.39
CA ARG A 285 16.16 -30.57 2.56
C ARG A 285 16.00 -29.63 3.76
N ASP A 286 17.00 -28.77 3.99
CA ASP A 286 16.94 -27.78 5.06
C ASP A 286 15.83 -26.74 4.82
N LEU A 287 15.63 -26.29 3.57
CA LEU A 287 14.54 -25.39 3.21
C LEU A 287 13.16 -26.06 3.36
N GLN A 288 13.03 -27.35 3.00
CA GLN A 288 11.78 -28.11 3.19
C GLN A 288 11.42 -28.23 4.67
N LYS A 289 12.37 -28.58 5.54
CA LYS A 289 12.16 -28.60 6.99
C LYS A 289 11.73 -27.24 7.53
N LEU A 290 12.30 -26.16 7.01
CA LEU A 290 11.90 -24.82 7.42
C LEU A 290 10.48 -24.45 6.94
N GLN A 291 10.08 -24.94 5.77
CA GLN A 291 8.71 -24.78 5.26
C GLN A 291 7.70 -25.54 6.14
N GLU A 292 8.00 -26.77 6.57
CA GLU A 292 7.16 -27.53 7.52
C GLU A 292 6.97 -26.78 8.87
N ILE A 293 8.05 -26.17 9.38
CA ILE A 293 7.99 -25.34 10.60
C ILE A 293 7.07 -24.13 10.37
N ARG A 294 7.21 -23.45 9.22
CA ARG A 294 6.38 -22.29 8.86
C ARG A 294 4.89 -22.66 8.77
N GLU A 295 4.58 -23.80 8.17
CA GLU A 295 3.21 -24.32 8.06
C GLU A 295 2.63 -24.63 9.44
N THR A 296 3.43 -25.26 10.32
CA THR A 296 3.02 -25.54 11.70
C THR A 296 2.73 -24.26 12.49
N LEU A 297 3.50 -23.19 12.27
CA LEU A 297 3.32 -21.90 12.95
C LEU A 297 2.22 -21.03 12.34
N GLY A 298 1.83 -21.28 11.09
CA GLY A 298 0.94 -20.39 10.32
C GLY A 298 1.54 -19.00 10.01
N ARG A 299 2.85 -18.82 10.24
CA ARG A 299 3.58 -17.56 10.02
C ARG A 299 5.06 -17.81 9.78
N ASP A 300 5.77 -16.79 9.32
CA ASP A 300 7.23 -16.86 9.17
C ASP A 300 7.91 -17.14 10.53
N PRO A 301 8.83 -18.13 10.60
CA PRO A 301 9.51 -18.48 11.84
C PRO A 301 10.59 -17.46 12.23
N GLU A 302 10.68 -17.17 13.53
CA GLU A 302 11.83 -16.47 14.11
C GLU A 302 13.01 -17.42 14.29
N LYS A 303 14.24 -16.90 14.30
CA LYS A 303 15.47 -17.71 14.47
C LYS A 303 15.46 -18.61 15.71
N LYS A 304 14.85 -18.13 16.80
CA LYS A 304 14.77 -18.86 18.08
C LYS A 304 13.84 -20.07 18.02
N GLU A 305 12.94 -20.11 17.03
CA GLU A 305 11.93 -21.16 16.82
C GLU A 305 12.44 -22.25 15.87
N VAL A 306 13.62 -22.06 15.29
CA VAL A 306 14.24 -22.97 14.33
C VAL A 306 15.46 -23.63 14.99
N PRO A 307 15.68 -24.94 14.80
CA PRO A 307 16.88 -25.61 15.29
C PRO A 307 18.16 -24.85 14.93
N LYS A 308 19.04 -24.66 15.92
CA LYS A 308 20.21 -23.77 15.79
C LYS A 308 21.10 -24.10 14.59
N GLU A 309 21.34 -25.38 14.38
CA GLU A 309 22.17 -25.85 13.27
C GLU A 309 21.48 -25.65 11.91
N LEU A 310 20.16 -25.77 11.86
CA LEU A 310 19.38 -25.57 10.64
C LEU A 310 19.44 -24.11 10.19
N TRP A 311 19.07 -23.16 11.06
CA TRP A 311 19.05 -21.75 10.64
C TRP A 311 20.45 -21.21 10.35
N LYS A 312 21.48 -21.69 11.04
CA LYS A 312 22.88 -21.31 10.76
C LYS A 312 23.34 -21.77 9.39
N ARG A 313 23.08 -23.02 9.00
CA ARG A 313 23.42 -23.53 7.66
C ARG A 313 22.69 -22.76 6.57
N LEU A 314 21.38 -22.59 6.72
CA LEU A 314 20.57 -21.82 5.77
C LEU A 314 21.03 -20.37 5.65
N GLN A 315 21.31 -19.70 6.78
CA GLN A 315 21.82 -18.32 6.75
C GLN A 315 23.19 -18.23 6.08
N LYS A 316 24.06 -19.23 6.25
CA LYS A 316 25.38 -19.26 5.59
C LYS A 316 25.24 -19.33 4.07
N VAL A 317 24.35 -20.20 3.56
CA VAL A 317 24.14 -20.37 2.11
C VAL A 317 23.36 -19.20 1.51
N CYS A 318 22.31 -18.74 2.18
CA CYS A 318 21.48 -17.63 1.69
C CYS A 318 22.07 -16.24 1.97
N GLY A 319 23.19 -16.15 2.69
CA GLY A 319 23.86 -14.89 3.08
C GLY A 319 23.19 -14.14 4.24
N SER A 320 21.86 -14.21 4.37
CA SER A 320 21.11 -13.58 5.47
C SER A 320 19.85 -14.38 5.81
N TRP A 321 19.36 -14.24 7.04
CA TRP A 321 18.09 -14.85 7.45
C TRP A 321 16.90 -14.28 6.67
N THR A 322 16.94 -12.99 6.34
CA THR A 322 15.91 -12.37 5.51
C THR A 322 15.84 -13.04 4.14
N ASN A 323 16.99 -13.38 3.53
CA ASN A 323 17.00 -14.09 2.26
C ASN A 323 16.57 -15.56 2.40
N VAL A 324 16.79 -16.20 3.56
CA VAL A 324 16.21 -17.52 3.86
C VAL A 324 14.69 -17.47 3.79
N LEU A 325 14.07 -16.50 4.50
CA LEU A 325 12.61 -16.32 4.46
C LEU A 325 12.11 -15.94 3.06
N TYR A 326 12.92 -15.20 2.29
CA TYR A 326 12.62 -14.89 0.90
C TYR A 326 12.51 -16.15 0.03
N GLN A 327 13.37 -17.16 0.24
CA GLN A 327 13.28 -18.45 -0.47
C GLN A 327 11.91 -19.10 -0.26
N LEU A 328 11.40 -19.14 0.98
CA LEU A 328 10.13 -19.79 1.32
C LEU A 328 8.90 -19.14 0.67
N LYS A 329 9.00 -17.85 0.32
CA LYS A 329 7.88 -17.09 -0.25
C LYS A 329 7.81 -17.17 -1.76
N HIS A 330 8.95 -17.39 -2.42
CA HIS A 330 9.07 -17.20 -3.87
C HIS A 330 9.61 -18.42 -4.61
N ARG A 331 10.06 -19.46 -3.90
CA ARG A 331 10.45 -20.71 -4.53
C ARG A 331 9.17 -21.51 -4.82
N PRO A 332 8.91 -21.92 -6.07
CA PRO A 332 7.85 -22.90 -6.33
C PRO A 332 8.16 -24.19 -5.57
N GLY A 333 7.14 -24.75 -4.93
CA GLY A 333 7.22 -25.98 -4.13
C GLY A 333 7.54 -27.22 -4.95
#